data_AF-A0A5D3WIG7-F1
#
_entry.id   AF-A0A5D3WIG7-F1
#
_cell.length_a   1.000
_cell.length_b   1.000
_cell.length_c   1.000
_cell.angle_alpha   90.00
_cell.angle_beta   90.00
_cell.angle_gamma   90.00
#
_symmetry.space_group_name_H-M   'P 1'
#
loop_
_entity.id
_entity.type
_entity.pdbx_description
1 polymer ?
#
loop_
_entity_poly.entity_id
_entity_poly.type
_entity_poly.pdbx_seq_one_letter_code
_entity_poly.pdbx_strand_id
1 'polypeptide(L)'
;MLDLLQKLVCFSLDIHIWSGRKKLTPADLGLAGEEIPPEELATLGVKKICHPALLTRFQALRRRSERICEATGVRFLGGYAVPEEKAQAVAQDLEKVAAEFEAEKQEFLKSYATNMAAWLKSLPEQWRPMVERAVESPEYVATRISFDFQTFQVTGVEGLNRGLE
;
A
#
# COMPACT_ATOMS: atom_id res chain seq x y z
N MET A 1 8.09 -32.45 11.88
CA MET A 1 7.92 -31.25 11.03
C MET A 1 6.60 -30.52 11.36
N LEU A 2 5.48 -31.24 11.54
CA LEU A 2 4.20 -30.65 12.00
C LEU A 2 4.29 -29.93 13.36
N ASP A 3 5.05 -30.44 14.32
CA ASP A 3 5.26 -29.80 15.64
C ASP A 3 5.95 -28.42 15.58
N LEU A 4 6.68 -28.12 14.50
CA LEU A 4 7.34 -26.83 14.35
C LEU A 4 6.34 -25.75 13.94
N LEU A 5 5.36 -26.10 13.09
CA LEU A 5 4.33 -25.17 12.64
C LEU A 5 3.38 -24.76 13.77
N GLN A 6 3.15 -25.65 14.74
CA GLN A 6 2.36 -25.33 15.94
C GLN A 6 3.01 -24.26 16.83
N LYS A 7 4.33 -24.06 16.71
CA LYS A 7 5.09 -23.05 17.46
C LYS A 7 5.33 -21.77 16.67
N LEU A 8 4.61 -21.59 15.55
CA LEU A 8 4.70 -20.41 14.70
C LEU A 8 3.34 -19.70 14.66
N VAL A 9 3.39 -18.38 14.76
CA VAL A 9 2.26 -17.49 14.50
C VAL A 9 2.52 -16.78 13.19
N CYS A 10 1.57 -16.87 12.27
CA CYS A 10 1.64 -16.20 10.99
C CYS A 10 1.05 -14.80 11.09
N PHE A 11 1.78 -13.82 10.56
CA PHE A 11 1.35 -12.42 10.44
C PHE A 11 1.10 -12.10 8.98
N SER A 12 -0.12 -11.66 8.64
CA SER A 12 -0.45 -11.07 7.35
C SER A 12 -0.61 -9.58 7.52
N LEU A 13 0.16 -8.79 6.76
CA LEU A 13 0.04 -7.33 6.75
C LEU A 13 -0.93 -6.90 5.65
N ASP A 14 -1.97 -6.15 6.01
CA ASP A 14 -2.92 -5.57 5.08
C ASP A 14 -2.78 -4.04 5.08
N ILE A 15 -1.90 -3.53 4.20
CA ILE A 15 -1.53 -2.11 4.16
C ILE A 15 -1.85 -1.56 2.78
N HIS A 16 -2.88 -0.73 2.72
CA HIS A 16 -3.28 -0.01 1.52
C HIS A 16 -2.84 1.45 1.59
N ILE A 17 -2.12 1.89 0.56
CA ILE A 17 -1.69 3.27 0.39
C ILE A 17 -2.18 3.74 -0.97
N TRP A 18 -2.98 4.79 -0.96
CA TRP A 18 -3.43 5.45 -2.17
C TRP A 18 -2.23 5.86 -3.04
N SER A 19 -2.28 5.52 -4.34
CA SER A 19 -1.11 5.64 -5.22
C SER A 19 -0.80 7.09 -5.63
N GLY A 20 -1.78 8.00 -5.54
CA GLY A 20 -1.68 9.35 -6.06
C GLY A 20 -1.47 9.39 -7.58
N ARG A 21 -1.93 8.37 -8.30
CA ARG A 21 -1.72 8.20 -9.76
C ARG A 21 -3.00 7.74 -10.45
N LYS A 22 -3.18 8.16 -11.70
CA LYS A 22 -4.26 7.71 -12.60
C LYS A 22 -3.71 7.36 -13.98
N LYS A 23 -4.41 6.50 -14.73
CA LYS A 23 -4.08 6.22 -16.14
C LYS A 23 -4.04 7.54 -16.91
N LEU A 24 -3.01 7.71 -17.73
CA LEU A 24 -2.96 8.81 -18.67
C LEU A 24 -3.94 8.53 -19.80
N THR A 25 -4.77 9.51 -20.13
CA THR A 25 -5.73 9.37 -21.24
C THR A 25 -5.25 10.16 -22.46
N PRO A 26 -5.67 9.80 -23.68
CA PRO A 26 -5.28 10.55 -24.87
C PRO A 26 -5.74 12.01 -24.82
N ALA A 27 -6.92 12.25 -24.25
CA ALA A 27 -7.47 13.59 -24.02
C ALA A 27 -6.59 14.45 -23.08
N ASP A 28 -5.83 13.84 -22.18
CA ASP A 28 -4.88 14.56 -21.33
C ASP A 28 -3.68 15.13 -22.11
N LEU A 29 -3.37 14.52 -23.26
CA LEU A 29 -2.26 14.91 -24.14
C LEU A 29 -2.72 15.64 -25.41
N GLY A 30 -4.04 15.77 -25.62
CA GLY A 30 -4.59 16.34 -26.85
C GLY A 30 -4.40 15.44 -28.09
N LEU A 31 -4.16 14.14 -27.89
CA LEU A 31 -3.94 13.18 -28.98
C LEU A 31 -5.26 12.69 -29.58
N ALA A 32 -5.30 12.56 -30.89
CA ALA A 32 -6.41 11.95 -31.62
C ALA A 32 -6.26 10.41 -31.65
N GLY A 33 -7.37 9.70 -31.87
CA GLY A 33 -7.42 8.23 -31.81
C GLY A 33 -6.42 7.51 -32.74
N GLU A 34 -6.14 8.09 -33.91
CA GLU A 34 -5.23 7.54 -34.92
C GLU A 34 -3.75 7.67 -34.53
N GLU A 35 -3.42 8.56 -33.60
CA GLU A 35 -2.06 8.78 -33.09
C GLU A 35 -1.69 7.83 -31.95
N ILE A 36 -2.66 7.03 -31.48
CA ILE A 36 -2.49 6.12 -30.33
C ILE A 36 -2.24 4.71 -30.87
N PRO A 37 -1.10 4.09 -30.55
CA PRO A 37 -0.88 2.69 -30.89
C PRO A 37 -1.88 1.78 -30.15
N PRO A 38 -2.23 0.62 -30.71
CA PRO A 38 -3.01 -0.41 -30.02
C PRO A 38 -2.44 -0.74 -28.62
N GLU A 39 -3.32 -1.04 -27.65
CA GLU A 39 -2.93 -1.28 -26.25
C GLU A 39 -1.98 -2.49 -26.09
N GLU A 40 -2.04 -3.44 -27.02
CA GLU A 40 -1.10 -4.58 -27.12
C GLU A 40 0.33 -4.15 -27.44
N LEU A 41 0.51 -3.01 -28.11
CA LEU A 41 1.81 -2.48 -28.53
C LEU A 41 2.38 -1.46 -27.54
N ALA A 42 1.55 -0.57 -27.00
CA ALA A 42 1.99 0.40 -26.00
C ALA A 42 0.84 0.98 -25.16
N THR A 43 1.20 1.47 -23.97
CA THR A 43 0.30 2.22 -23.10
C THR A 43 0.86 3.62 -22.84
N LEU A 44 -0.02 4.59 -22.62
CA LEU A 44 0.36 5.98 -22.27
C LEU A 44 0.93 6.10 -20.85
N GLY A 45 0.87 5.04 -20.05
CA GLY A 45 1.30 5.04 -18.67
C GLY A 45 0.33 5.78 -17.73
N VAL A 46 0.88 6.56 -16.80
CA VAL A 46 0.14 7.17 -15.69
C VAL A 46 0.52 8.63 -15.48
N LYS A 47 -0.47 9.45 -15.10
CA LYS A 47 -0.26 10.77 -14.52
C LYS A 47 -0.20 10.69 -13.00
N LYS A 48 0.61 11.55 -12.40
CA LYS A 48 0.54 11.86 -10.98
C LYS A 48 -0.64 12.81 -10.76
N ILE A 49 -1.43 12.52 -9.72
CA ILE A 49 -2.55 13.35 -9.27
C ILE A 49 -2.38 13.82 -7.81
N CYS A 50 -1.22 13.52 -7.22
CA CYS A 50 -0.75 14.05 -5.96
C CYS A 50 0.78 14.16 -6.00
N HIS A 51 1.35 15.11 -5.25
CA HIS A 51 2.79 15.22 -5.10
C HIS A 51 3.35 13.98 -4.37
N PRO A 52 4.30 13.21 -4.94
CA PRO A 52 4.77 11.95 -4.35
C PRO A 52 5.32 12.07 -2.93
N ALA A 53 5.91 13.22 -2.58
CA ALA A 53 6.47 13.43 -1.24
C ALA A 53 5.42 13.27 -0.13
N LEU A 54 4.15 13.61 -0.41
CA LEU A 54 3.04 13.51 0.54
C LEU A 54 2.72 12.06 0.96
N LEU A 55 3.19 11.08 0.20
CA LEU A 55 2.97 9.66 0.49
C LEU A 55 4.20 8.95 1.09
N THR A 56 5.31 9.66 1.23
CA THR A 56 6.60 9.07 1.64
C THR A 56 6.54 8.50 3.06
N ARG A 57 5.83 9.18 3.97
CA ARG A 57 5.72 8.73 5.36
C ARG A 57 4.94 7.42 5.47
N PHE A 58 3.81 7.27 4.76
CA PHE A 58 3.08 5.99 4.67
C PHE A 58 3.96 4.86 4.13
N GLN A 59 4.75 5.12 3.07
CA GLN A 59 5.67 4.14 2.51
C GLN A 59 6.78 3.76 3.50
N ALA A 60 7.27 4.71 4.29
CA ALA A 60 8.26 4.45 5.33
C ALA A 60 7.67 3.58 6.47
N LEU A 61 6.43 3.86 6.89
CA LEU A 61 5.72 3.07 7.91
C LEU A 61 5.47 1.64 7.44
N ARG A 62 5.00 1.44 6.20
CA ARG A 62 4.87 0.12 5.59
C ARG A 62 6.18 -0.67 5.63
N ARG A 63 7.27 -0.05 5.16
CA ARG A 63 8.60 -0.68 5.18
C ARG A 63 9.07 -0.99 6.61
N ARG A 64 8.69 -0.18 7.60
CA ARG A 64 9.01 -0.44 9.01
C ARG A 64 8.26 -1.67 9.51
N SER A 65 6.98 -1.83 9.19
CA SER A 65 6.19 -3.02 9.53
C SER A 65 6.77 -4.28 8.90
N GLU A 66 7.12 -4.24 7.61
CA GLU A 66 7.78 -5.34 6.91
C GLU A 66 9.09 -5.74 7.62
N ARG A 67 9.92 -4.75 7.98
CA ARG A 67 11.18 -5.00 8.72
C ARG A 67 10.97 -5.58 10.12
N ILE A 68 9.94 -5.16 10.85
CA ILE A 68 9.62 -5.72 12.18
C ILE A 68 9.38 -7.22 12.06
N CYS A 69 8.61 -7.64 11.06
CA CYS A 69 8.35 -9.05 10.81
C CYS A 69 9.59 -9.79 10.29
N GLU A 70 10.35 -9.21 9.34
CA GLU A 70 11.55 -9.82 8.76
C GLU A 70 12.70 -10.00 9.78
N ALA A 71 12.78 -9.15 10.80
CA ALA A 71 13.80 -9.26 11.85
C ALA A 71 13.58 -10.47 12.78
N THR A 72 12.33 -10.95 12.87
CA THR A 72 11.94 -11.95 13.89
C THR A 72 11.43 -13.25 13.29
N GLY A 73 10.90 -13.19 12.06
CA GLY A 73 10.31 -14.31 11.35
C GLY A 73 10.83 -14.44 9.92
N VAL A 74 10.22 -15.36 9.18
CA VAL A 74 10.56 -15.64 7.77
C VAL A 74 9.33 -15.49 6.90
N ARG A 75 9.51 -15.18 5.61
CA ARG A 75 8.40 -15.10 4.65
C ARG A 75 7.67 -16.44 4.58
N PHE A 76 6.35 -16.41 4.73
CA PHE A 76 5.51 -17.62 4.75
C PHE A 76 4.08 -17.29 4.31
N LEU A 77 3.58 -18.00 3.29
CA LEU A 77 2.21 -17.85 2.75
C LEU A 77 1.79 -16.39 2.46
N GLY A 78 2.69 -15.59 1.88
CA GLY A 78 2.44 -14.18 1.58
C GLY A 78 2.56 -13.23 2.78
N GLY A 79 2.71 -13.76 4.00
CA GLY A 79 2.99 -13.03 5.23
C GLY A 79 4.33 -13.44 5.85
N TYR A 80 4.36 -13.55 7.18
CA TYR A 80 5.54 -13.90 7.96
C TYR A 80 5.21 -14.92 9.03
N ALA A 81 5.97 -16.00 9.11
CA ALA A 81 5.91 -16.94 10.23
C ALA A 81 6.91 -16.50 11.30
N VAL A 82 6.39 -16.22 12.50
CA VAL A 82 7.14 -15.73 13.66
C VAL A 82 7.06 -16.78 14.78
N PRO A 83 8.16 -17.07 15.52
CA PRO A 83 8.09 -17.93 16.69
C PRO A 83 7.07 -17.43 17.71
N GLU A 84 6.25 -18.34 18.24
CA GLU A 84 5.15 -18.03 19.16
C GLU A 84 5.62 -17.20 20.36
N GLU A 85 6.79 -17.51 20.92
CA GLU A 85 7.37 -16.78 22.06
C GLU A 85 7.73 -15.32 21.76
N LYS A 86 7.84 -14.95 20.47
CA LYS A 86 8.12 -13.58 20.01
C LYS A 86 6.90 -12.89 19.39
N ALA A 87 5.83 -13.64 19.11
CA ALA A 87 4.67 -13.15 18.39
C ALA A 87 4.01 -11.96 19.09
N GLN A 88 3.89 -12.01 20.43
CA GLN A 88 3.29 -10.91 21.19
C GLN A 88 4.10 -9.61 21.08
N ALA A 89 5.44 -9.68 21.11
CA ALA A 89 6.28 -8.51 20.94
C ALA A 89 6.16 -7.92 19.53
N VAL A 90 6.13 -8.77 18.51
CA VAL A 90 5.92 -8.35 17.12
C VAL A 90 4.55 -7.67 16.95
N ALA A 91 3.48 -8.24 17.52
CA ALA A 91 2.15 -7.66 17.47
C ALA A 91 2.12 -6.26 18.12
N GLN A 92 2.71 -6.09 19.30
CA GLN A 92 2.78 -4.79 19.97
C GLN A 92 3.55 -3.74 19.16
N ASP A 93 4.64 -4.14 18.49
CA ASP A 93 5.40 -3.22 17.64
C ASP A 93 4.64 -2.86 16.35
N LEU A 94 3.87 -3.80 15.78
CA LEU A 94 2.97 -3.52 14.66
C LEU A 94 1.80 -2.60 15.06
N GLU A 95 1.22 -2.78 16.24
CA GLU A 95 0.17 -1.90 16.80
C GLU A 95 0.66 -0.46 16.95
N LYS A 96 1.91 -0.26 17.42
CA LYS A 96 2.52 1.08 17.47
C LYS A 96 2.63 1.71 16.08
N VAL A 97 3.05 0.93 15.07
CA VAL A 97 3.12 1.43 13.69
C VAL A 97 1.73 1.70 13.12
N ALA A 98 0.72 0.88 13.45
CA ALA A 98 -0.66 1.11 13.06
C ALA A 98 -1.19 2.44 13.62
N ALA A 99 -0.92 2.73 14.90
CA ALA A 99 -1.26 4.00 15.52
C ALA A 99 -0.55 5.19 14.88
N GLU A 100 0.76 5.07 14.57
CA GLU A 100 1.50 6.11 13.82
C GLU A 100 0.92 6.32 12.41
N PHE A 101 0.50 5.24 11.74
CA PHE A 101 -0.10 5.30 10.39
C PHE A 101 -1.46 5.99 10.41
N GLU A 102 -2.30 5.69 11.39
CA GLU A 102 -3.59 6.34 11.54
C GLU A 102 -3.43 7.82 11.87
N ALA A 103 -2.49 8.18 12.76
CA ALA A 103 -2.18 9.58 13.04
C ALA A 103 -1.72 10.34 11.78
N GLU A 104 -0.84 9.73 10.97
CA GLU A 104 -0.40 10.27 9.69
C GLU A 104 -1.58 10.41 8.70
N LYS A 105 -2.49 9.43 8.65
CA LYS A 105 -3.71 9.48 7.83
C LYS A 105 -4.57 10.68 8.19
N GLN A 106 -4.81 10.90 9.48
CA GLN A 106 -5.61 12.04 9.94
C GLN A 106 -4.96 13.38 9.57
N GLU A 107 -3.65 13.53 9.77
CA GLU A 107 -2.95 14.76 9.40
C GLU A 107 -2.89 14.98 7.88
N PHE A 108 -2.66 13.91 7.12
CA PHE A 108 -2.70 13.93 5.65
C PHE A 108 -4.05 14.41 5.14
N LEU A 109 -5.16 13.85 5.66
CA LEU A 109 -6.52 14.22 5.23
C LEU A 109 -6.87 15.66 5.63
N LYS A 110 -6.48 16.08 6.84
CA LYS A 110 -6.67 17.46 7.32
C LYS A 110 -5.95 18.48 6.45
N SER A 111 -4.74 18.17 5.99
CA SER A 111 -3.92 19.06 5.16
C SER A 111 -4.10 18.85 3.65
N TYR A 112 -4.90 17.86 3.23
CA TYR A 112 -5.01 17.42 1.83
C TYR A 112 -5.36 18.55 0.87
N ALA A 113 -6.44 19.29 1.13
CA ALA A 113 -6.90 20.36 0.25
C ALA A 113 -5.84 21.45 0.06
N THR A 114 -5.18 21.86 1.14
CA THR A 114 -4.09 22.85 1.13
C THR A 114 -2.90 22.34 0.32
N ASN A 115 -2.47 21.09 0.55
CA ASN A 115 -1.35 20.48 -0.15
C ASN A 115 -1.64 20.30 -1.65
N MET A 116 -2.87 19.93 -2.02
CA MET A 116 -3.28 19.81 -3.42
C MET A 116 -3.32 21.17 -4.11
N ALA A 117 -3.85 22.21 -3.46
CA ALA A 117 -3.85 23.55 -4.01
C ALA A 117 -2.43 24.10 -4.21
N ALA A 118 -1.53 23.88 -3.23
CA ALA A 118 -0.12 24.27 -3.35
C ALA A 118 0.58 23.53 -4.51
N TRP A 119 0.32 22.22 -4.64
CA TRP A 119 0.91 21.44 -5.72
C TRP A 119 0.38 21.86 -7.10
N LEU A 120 -0.93 22.04 -7.27
CA LEU A 120 -1.51 22.55 -8.52
C LEU A 120 -0.92 23.90 -8.94
N LYS A 121 -0.68 24.80 -7.98
CA LYS A 121 -0.02 26.10 -8.24
C LYS A 121 1.42 25.95 -8.71
N SER A 122 2.14 24.93 -8.24
CA SER A 122 3.52 24.64 -8.66
C SER A 122 3.64 24.04 -10.06
N LEU A 123 2.55 23.51 -10.62
CA LEU A 123 2.56 22.90 -11.95
C LEU A 123 2.58 23.95 -13.07
N PRO A 124 3.27 23.67 -14.19
CA PRO A 124 3.17 24.50 -15.39
C PRO A 124 1.71 24.64 -15.83
N GLU A 125 1.32 25.88 -16.19
CA GLU A 125 -0.08 26.24 -16.47
C GLU A 125 -0.72 25.35 -17.55
N GLN A 126 0.04 25.03 -18.61
CA GLN A 126 -0.42 24.18 -19.71
C GLN A 126 -0.82 22.75 -19.28
N TRP A 127 -0.23 22.23 -18.20
CA TRP A 127 -0.44 20.85 -17.73
C TRP A 127 -1.32 20.77 -16.47
N ARG A 128 -1.58 21.90 -15.81
CA ARG A 128 -2.41 21.96 -14.60
C ARG A 128 -3.82 21.37 -14.81
N PRO A 129 -4.56 21.66 -15.90
CA PRO A 129 -5.91 21.14 -16.09
C PRO A 129 -6.00 19.60 -16.13
N MET A 130 -4.97 18.93 -16.65
CA MET A 130 -4.88 17.46 -16.68
C MET A 130 -4.94 16.86 -15.27
N VAL A 131 -4.28 17.53 -14.32
CA VAL A 131 -4.19 17.09 -12.92
C VAL A 131 -5.43 17.52 -12.16
N GLU A 132 -5.87 18.78 -12.32
CA GLU A 132 -7.01 19.37 -11.63
C GLU A 132 -8.30 18.55 -11.83
N ARG A 133 -8.58 18.14 -13.08
CA ARG A 133 -9.74 17.28 -13.41
C ARG A 133 -9.66 15.87 -12.83
N ALA A 134 -8.47 15.44 -12.43
CA ALA A 134 -8.18 14.09 -11.99
C ALA A 134 -8.04 13.97 -10.47
N VAL A 135 -7.99 15.09 -9.73
CA VAL A 135 -7.93 15.12 -8.26
C VAL A 135 -9.14 14.40 -7.68
N GLU A 136 -8.89 13.60 -6.65
CA GLU A 136 -9.92 12.84 -5.95
C GLU A 136 -10.32 13.55 -4.66
N SER A 137 -11.55 13.32 -4.21
CA SER A 137 -12.04 13.92 -2.97
C SER A 137 -11.29 13.34 -1.76
N PRO A 138 -11.15 14.11 -0.66
CA PRO A 138 -10.55 13.60 0.57
C PRO A 138 -11.24 12.32 1.08
N GLU A 139 -12.56 12.23 0.94
CA GLU A 139 -13.36 11.09 1.38
C GLU A 139 -13.00 9.83 0.58
N TYR A 140 -12.90 9.94 -0.74
CA TYR A 140 -12.45 8.83 -1.58
C TYR A 140 -11.04 8.39 -1.20
N VAL A 141 -10.10 9.34 -1.06
CA VAL A 141 -8.72 9.03 -0.69
C VAL A 141 -8.63 8.35 0.68
N ALA A 142 -9.45 8.78 1.65
CA ALA A 142 -9.52 8.19 2.97
C ALA A 142 -9.88 6.69 2.95
N THR A 143 -10.74 6.27 2.03
CA THR A 143 -11.09 4.84 1.85
C THR A 143 -9.96 4.00 1.23
N ARG A 144 -8.96 4.64 0.61
CA ARG A 144 -7.82 3.99 -0.06
C ARG A 144 -6.55 3.98 0.76
N ILE A 145 -6.62 4.45 2.01
CA ILE A 145 -5.51 4.47 2.96
C ILE A 145 -5.93 3.71 4.20
N SER A 146 -5.34 2.55 4.44
CA SER A 146 -5.60 1.71 5.61
C SER A 146 -4.37 0.93 6.00
N PHE A 147 -4.32 0.59 7.28
CA PHE A 147 -3.30 -0.27 7.87
C PHE A 147 -4.01 -1.24 8.80
N ASP A 148 -3.83 -2.52 8.57
CA ASP A 148 -4.25 -3.58 9.47
C ASP A 148 -3.24 -4.74 9.40
N PHE A 149 -3.33 -5.65 10.36
CA PHE A 149 -2.63 -6.92 10.29
C PHE A 149 -3.44 -7.99 11.02
N GLN A 150 -3.29 -9.22 10.54
CA GLN A 150 -3.98 -10.38 11.11
C GLN A 150 -2.97 -11.42 11.56
N THR A 151 -3.29 -12.10 12.65
CA THR A 151 -2.52 -13.24 13.14
C THR A 151 -3.33 -14.52 13.01
N PHE A 152 -2.66 -15.61 12.64
CA PHE A 152 -3.28 -16.93 12.50
C PHE A 152 -2.24 -18.04 12.68
N GLN A 153 -2.71 -19.25 12.96
CA GLN A 153 -1.88 -20.46 12.97
C GLN A 153 -2.24 -21.34 11.79
N VAL A 154 -1.25 -22.04 11.24
CA VAL A 154 -1.45 -22.99 10.14
C VAL A 154 -1.27 -24.39 10.68
N THR A 155 -2.32 -25.19 10.55
CA THR A 155 -2.33 -26.60 10.95
C THR A 155 -2.45 -27.48 9.71
N GLY A 156 -1.81 -28.65 9.75
CA GLY A 156 -2.00 -29.66 8.72
C GLY A 156 -3.44 -30.19 8.74
N VAL A 157 -3.98 -30.53 7.57
CA VAL A 157 -5.30 -31.17 7.46
C VAL A 157 -5.14 -32.66 7.72
N GLU A 158 -5.86 -33.18 8.72
CA GLU A 158 -5.87 -34.61 9.03
C GLU A 158 -6.35 -35.43 7.83
N GLY A 159 -5.67 -36.55 7.56
CA GLY A 159 -6.01 -37.47 6.47
C GLY A 159 -5.39 -37.14 5.10
N LEU A 160 -4.74 -35.97 4.94
CA LEU A 160 -4.00 -35.60 3.73
C LEU A 160 -2.48 -35.75 3.93
N ASN A 161 -2.03 -36.97 4.24
CA ASN A 161 -0.60 -37.31 4.46
C ASN A 161 0.18 -37.55 3.16
N ARG A 162 -0.07 -36.77 2.08
CA ARG A 162 0.85 -36.79 0.94
C ARG A 162 2.05 -35.90 1.29
N GLY A 163 3.10 -36.52 1.82
CA GLY A 163 4.40 -35.88 1.96
C GLY A 163 4.92 -35.42 0.60
N LEU A 164 5.64 -34.30 0.58
CA LEU A 164 6.48 -33.94 -0.56
C LEU A 164 7.61 -34.97 -0.61
N GLU A 165 7.50 -35.93 -1.53
CA GLU A 165 8.62 -36.79 -1.96
C GLU A 165 9.72 -35.96 -2.64
#